data_AF-A0A930ARP6-F1
#
_entry.id   AF-A0A930ARP6-F1
#
_cell.length_a   1.000
_cell.length_b   1.000
_cell.length_c   1.000
_cell.angle_alpha   90.00
_cell.angle_beta   90.00
_cell.angle_gamma   90.00
#
_symmetry.space_group_name_H-M   'P 1'
#
loop_
_entity.id
_entity.type
_entity.pdbx_description
1 polymer ?
#
loop_
_entity_poly.entity_id
_entity_poly.type
_entity_poly.pdbx_seq_one_letter_code
_entity_poly.pdbx_strand_id
1 'polypeptide(L)'
;MRTLSIDIETYSDVDIKLGVYRYTDTPNFEILLFAYAFDEEPVRVIDLACGEDLDESLIKALSDAEVLKKAYNAQFERVCLGKHLGITLEPGQWKCTMAHAAYLGLPGKLGEVAKVLNLDEQKDTAGKMLINYFSKPCKPTRSNQERTRNYPYHDMEKWELFKKYNAQDVETERAISRFLENYEIPVVERGLYALDQRMADYGVGIDLELVKSIVSFYDSHADVFIDQSRKITGLQNPNSQAQLLEWLNNNGLDITDIRKATLEAALENKSLKPAVRTVIENRLETGKASVKKYQMMLDATCSDERMHGVMFYYGARTGRWAGRLVQVQNLTKNYMDELDSTRTLVKQGEFETLEYIYDSMSDVLKQLVRTAFVPPKGYKYAIADYSAIEARVIAWLADEKWAMEVFAKDGDIYKQTASQMFHIPYEQIDKSLRQKGKVSGLALGYEGGAGALKA
;
A
#
# COMPACT_ATOMS: atom_id res chain seq x y z
N MET A 1 14.30 -14.51 -28.68
CA MET A 1 13.39 -15.00 -27.62
C MET A 1 11.99 -14.61 -28.03
N ARG A 2 11.04 -15.56 -28.03
CA ARG A 2 9.64 -15.27 -28.40
C ARG A 2 9.02 -14.40 -27.30
N THR A 3 8.18 -13.44 -27.66
CA THR A 3 7.48 -12.59 -26.70
C THR A 3 6.00 -12.91 -26.69
N LEU A 4 5.40 -12.99 -25.50
CA LEU A 4 3.98 -13.18 -25.27
C LEU A 4 3.46 -11.99 -24.48
N SER A 5 2.75 -11.08 -25.14
CA SER A 5 2.04 -9.97 -24.49
C SER A 5 0.67 -10.45 -24.03
N ILE A 6 0.29 -10.10 -22.80
CA ILE A 6 -0.89 -10.62 -22.11
C ILE A 6 -1.63 -9.48 -21.40
N ASP A 7 -2.95 -9.54 -21.47
CA ASP A 7 -3.86 -8.78 -20.60
C ASP A 7 -5.04 -9.68 -20.21
N ILE A 8 -5.47 -9.64 -18.95
CA ILE A 8 -6.56 -10.48 -18.46
C ILE A 8 -7.63 -9.64 -17.78
N GLU A 9 -8.87 -10.08 -17.91
CA GLU A 9 -9.98 -9.57 -17.12
C GLU A 9 -10.45 -10.63 -16.15
N THR A 10 -10.67 -10.23 -14.90
CA THR A 10 -10.94 -11.18 -13.81
C THR A 10 -12.19 -10.80 -13.03
N TYR A 11 -12.74 -11.74 -12.27
CA TYR A 11 -13.73 -11.50 -11.24
C TYR A 11 -13.18 -11.95 -9.88
N SER A 12 -13.56 -11.23 -8.83
CA SER A 12 -13.41 -11.67 -7.44
C SER A 12 -14.52 -11.05 -6.59
N ASP A 13 -14.93 -11.77 -5.55
CA ASP A 13 -15.78 -11.23 -4.50
C ASP A 13 -15.00 -10.38 -3.47
N VAL A 14 -13.67 -10.38 -3.56
CA VAL A 14 -12.77 -9.58 -2.74
C VAL A 14 -12.37 -8.28 -3.49
N ASP A 15 -12.32 -7.14 -2.80
CA ASP A 15 -11.89 -5.87 -3.41
C ASP A 15 -10.36 -5.88 -3.68
N ILE A 16 -9.95 -5.56 -4.91
CA ILE A 16 -8.55 -5.45 -5.34
C ILE A 16 -7.72 -4.43 -4.53
N LYS A 17 -8.38 -3.53 -3.78
CA LYS A 17 -7.72 -2.64 -2.81
C LYS A 17 -6.98 -3.41 -1.71
N LEU A 18 -7.39 -4.64 -1.42
CA LEU A 18 -6.71 -5.54 -0.47
C LEU A 18 -5.47 -6.22 -1.08
N GLY A 19 -5.09 -5.87 -2.31
CA GLY A 19 -3.92 -6.41 -3.01
C GLY A 19 -4.28 -7.61 -3.87
N VAL A 20 -3.48 -7.87 -4.91
CA VAL A 20 -3.79 -8.93 -5.89
C VAL A 20 -3.79 -10.32 -5.25
N TYR A 21 -2.88 -10.59 -4.31
CA TYR A 21 -2.82 -11.90 -3.64
C TYR A 21 -4.12 -12.20 -2.89
N ARG A 22 -4.57 -11.26 -2.03
CA ARG A 22 -5.85 -11.41 -1.32
C ARG A 22 -7.03 -11.46 -2.30
N TYR A 23 -7.01 -10.65 -3.36
CA TYR A 23 -8.01 -10.65 -4.42
C TYR A 23 -8.16 -12.02 -5.11
N THR A 24 -7.07 -12.75 -5.30
CA THR A 24 -7.05 -14.10 -5.88
C THR A 24 -7.27 -15.22 -4.85
N ASP A 25 -7.19 -14.90 -3.56
CA ASP A 25 -7.25 -15.87 -2.46
C ASP A 25 -8.69 -16.10 -1.97
N THR A 26 -9.55 -16.46 -2.89
CA THR A 26 -10.97 -16.77 -2.68
C THR A 26 -11.39 -17.86 -3.65
N PRO A 27 -12.30 -18.77 -3.26
CA PRO A 27 -12.84 -19.77 -4.18
C PRO A 27 -13.66 -19.15 -5.33
N ASN A 28 -14.09 -17.89 -5.20
CA ASN A 28 -14.89 -17.19 -6.21
C ASN A 28 -14.04 -16.40 -7.22
N PHE A 29 -12.71 -16.49 -7.15
CA PHE A 29 -11.83 -15.82 -8.11
C PHE A 29 -11.84 -16.55 -9.46
N GLU A 30 -12.03 -15.80 -10.54
CA GLU A 30 -12.09 -16.33 -11.90
C GLU A 30 -11.36 -15.42 -12.87
N ILE A 31 -10.66 -15.99 -13.85
CA ILE A 31 -10.25 -15.26 -15.05
C ILE A 31 -11.41 -15.36 -16.04
N LEU A 32 -11.88 -14.21 -16.50
CA LEU A 32 -13.03 -14.10 -17.39
C LEU A 32 -12.63 -14.03 -18.86
N LEU A 33 -11.62 -13.21 -19.17
CA LEU A 33 -11.07 -13.02 -20.51
C LEU A 33 -9.54 -13.09 -20.45
N PHE A 34 -8.95 -13.65 -21.50
CA PHE A 34 -7.50 -13.70 -21.69
C PHE A 34 -7.16 -13.19 -23.09
N ALA A 35 -6.67 -11.95 -23.18
CA ALA A 35 -6.13 -11.39 -24.41
C ALA A 35 -4.63 -11.63 -24.49
N TYR A 36 -4.16 -12.03 -25.67
CA TYR A 36 -2.74 -12.23 -25.90
C TYR A 36 -2.32 -12.05 -27.36
N ALA A 37 -1.02 -11.82 -27.54
CA ALA A 37 -0.36 -11.91 -28.84
C ALA A 37 1.07 -12.43 -28.67
N PHE A 38 1.49 -13.27 -29.61
CA PHE A 38 2.89 -13.64 -29.76
C PHE A 38 3.58 -12.68 -30.74
N ASP A 39 4.68 -12.06 -30.32
CA ASP A 39 5.49 -11.16 -31.15
C ASP A 39 4.62 -10.13 -31.91
N GLU A 40 4.60 -10.19 -33.24
CA GLU A 40 3.81 -9.33 -34.12
C GLU A 40 2.50 -9.95 -34.62
N GLU A 41 2.10 -11.11 -34.09
CA GLU A 41 0.83 -11.75 -34.43
C GLU A 41 -0.37 -10.88 -33.98
N PRO A 42 -1.54 -11.00 -34.65
CA PRO A 42 -2.76 -10.32 -34.21
C PRO A 42 -3.19 -10.74 -32.81
N VAL A 43 -3.69 -9.79 -32.02
CA VAL A 43 -4.24 -10.08 -30.69
C VAL A 43 -5.45 -11.01 -30.80
N ARG A 44 -5.46 -12.04 -29.94
CA ARG A 44 -6.56 -12.98 -29.77
C ARG A 44 -7.12 -12.84 -28.37
N VAL A 45 -8.42 -13.06 -28.21
CA VAL A 45 -9.10 -13.06 -26.92
C VAL A 45 -9.73 -14.43 -26.72
N ILE A 46 -9.43 -15.06 -25.59
CA ILE A 46 -10.04 -16.31 -25.14
C ILE A 46 -11.13 -15.96 -24.12
N ASP A 47 -12.35 -16.42 -24.38
CA ASP A 47 -13.55 -16.18 -23.59
C ASP A 47 -13.79 -17.30 -22.56
N LEU A 48 -12.97 -17.29 -21.51
CA LEU A 48 -13.01 -18.31 -20.45
C LEU A 48 -14.37 -18.32 -19.72
N ALA A 49 -14.98 -17.15 -19.51
CA ALA A 49 -16.29 -17.04 -18.86
C ALA A 49 -17.45 -17.63 -19.70
N CYS A 50 -17.25 -17.82 -21.01
CA CYS A 50 -18.22 -18.48 -21.90
C CYS A 50 -17.76 -19.86 -22.40
N GLY A 51 -16.79 -20.47 -21.72
CA GLY A 51 -16.43 -21.88 -21.91
C GLY A 51 -15.33 -22.16 -22.92
N GLU A 52 -14.62 -21.14 -23.41
CA GLU A 52 -13.33 -21.35 -24.07
C GLU A 52 -12.27 -21.72 -23.01
N ASP A 53 -11.13 -22.25 -23.46
CA ASP A 53 -10.04 -22.70 -22.57
C ASP A 53 -8.67 -22.32 -23.12
N LEU A 54 -7.68 -22.24 -22.24
CA LEU A 54 -6.28 -22.04 -22.62
C LEU A 54 -5.74 -23.35 -23.23
N ASP A 55 -5.24 -23.30 -24.45
CA ASP A 55 -4.62 -24.48 -25.06
C ASP A 55 -3.30 -24.87 -24.38
N GLU A 56 -2.91 -26.13 -24.53
CA GLU A 56 -1.69 -26.69 -23.90
C GLU A 56 -0.43 -25.93 -24.31
N SER A 57 -0.39 -25.39 -25.53
CA SER A 57 0.78 -24.66 -26.04
C SER A 57 0.95 -23.31 -25.33
N LEU A 58 -0.16 -22.62 -25.06
CA LEU A 58 -0.21 -21.36 -24.34
C LEU A 58 0.11 -21.56 -22.86
N ILE A 59 -0.45 -22.59 -22.23
CA ILE A 59 -0.12 -22.97 -20.84
C ILE A 59 1.39 -23.25 -20.71
N LYS A 60 1.96 -24.00 -21.65
CA LYS A 60 3.40 -24.26 -21.68
C LYS A 60 4.20 -22.97 -21.86
N ALA A 61 3.80 -22.08 -22.75
CA ALA A 61 4.47 -20.80 -23.00
C ALA A 61 4.52 -19.91 -21.75
N LEU A 62 3.49 -19.93 -20.90
CA LEU A 62 3.47 -19.15 -19.65
C LEU A 62 4.60 -19.53 -18.67
N SER A 63 5.04 -20.79 -18.69
CA SER A 63 6.10 -21.31 -17.81
C SER A 63 7.46 -21.51 -18.51
N ASP A 64 7.50 -21.37 -19.83
CA ASP A 64 8.71 -21.57 -20.63
C ASP A 64 9.70 -20.42 -20.42
N ALA A 65 10.96 -20.76 -20.11
CA ALA A 65 12.03 -19.79 -19.93
C ALA A 65 12.47 -19.14 -21.25
N GLU A 66 12.21 -19.79 -22.39
CA GLU A 66 12.51 -19.27 -23.73
C GLU A 66 11.41 -18.34 -24.28
N VAL A 67 10.32 -18.18 -23.52
CA VAL A 67 9.23 -17.25 -23.82
C VAL A 67 9.25 -16.11 -22.81
N LEU A 68 9.43 -14.89 -23.31
CA LEU A 68 9.32 -13.66 -22.55
C LEU A 68 7.85 -13.31 -22.35
N LYS A 69 7.38 -13.26 -21.11
CA LYS A 69 6.03 -12.76 -20.83
C LYS A 69 6.08 -11.25 -20.64
N LYS A 70 5.16 -10.53 -21.25
CA LYS A 70 4.98 -9.09 -21.08
C LYS A 70 3.54 -8.79 -20.70
N ALA A 71 3.39 -7.86 -19.77
CA ALA A 71 2.10 -7.29 -19.44
C ALA A 71 2.33 -5.90 -18.85
N TYR A 72 1.32 -5.04 -18.92
CA TYR A 72 1.46 -3.69 -18.41
C TYR A 72 1.70 -3.71 -16.90
N ASN A 73 0.92 -4.45 -16.14
CA ASN A 73 1.10 -4.60 -14.70
C ASN A 73 1.48 -6.04 -14.32
N ALA A 74 2.57 -6.59 -14.87
CA ALA A 74 2.91 -8.03 -14.83
C ALA A 74 2.74 -8.76 -13.48
N GLN A 75 2.81 -8.08 -12.34
CA GLN A 75 2.45 -8.67 -11.05
C GLN A 75 1.01 -9.21 -11.05
N PHE A 76 0.07 -8.42 -11.55
CA PHE A 76 -1.35 -8.75 -11.56
C PHE A 76 -1.62 -9.99 -12.41
N GLU A 77 -1.18 -9.98 -13.66
CA GLU A 77 -1.41 -11.07 -14.61
C GLU A 77 -0.72 -12.34 -14.11
N ARG A 78 0.53 -12.24 -13.64
CA ARG A 78 1.30 -13.37 -13.12
C ARG A 78 0.66 -14.03 -11.89
N VAL A 79 0.19 -13.24 -10.92
CA VAL A 79 -0.43 -13.78 -9.70
C VAL A 79 -1.78 -14.42 -10.02
N CYS A 80 -2.61 -13.76 -10.83
CA CYS A 80 -3.90 -14.29 -11.27
C CYS A 80 -3.76 -15.58 -12.08
N LEU A 81 -2.84 -15.62 -13.06
CA LEU A 81 -2.58 -16.81 -13.87
C LEU A 81 -1.98 -17.94 -13.05
N GLY A 82 -1.04 -17.63 -12.15
CA GLY A 82 -0.49 -18.61 -11.24
C GLY A 82 -1.56 -19.26 -10.36
N LYS A 83 -2.50 -18.46 -9.84
CA LYS A 83 -3.66 -18.96 -9.10
C LYS A 83 -4.56 -19.85 -9.96
N HIS A 84 -4.91 -19.41 -11.16
CA HIS A 84 -5.80 -20.14 -12.07
C HIS A 84 -5.21 -21.49 -12.51
N LEU A 85 -3.90 -21.53 -12.79
CA LEU A 85 -3.19 -22.73 -13.24
C LEU A 85 -2.68 -23.61 -12.08
N GLY A 86 -2.73 -23.12 -10.83
CA GLY A 86 -2.20 -23.83 -9.67
C GLY A 86 -0.67 -23.95 -9.66
N ILE A 87 0.05 -23.01 -10.28
CA ILE A 87 1.51 -23.00 -10.38
C ILE A 87 2.10 -21.66 -9.99
N THR A 88 3.38 -21.66 -9.56
CA THR A 88 4.13 -20.42 -9.35
C THR A 88 4.84 -20.02 -10.63
N LEU A 89 4.50 -18.84 -11.15
CA LEU A 89 5.14 -18.26 -12.33
C LEU A 89 6.34 -17.41 -11.90
N GLU A 90 7.52 -17.75 -12.42
CA GLU A 90 8.81 -17.14 -12.05
C GLU A 90 8.90 -15.66 -12.48
N PRO A 91 9.03 -14.71 -11.54
CA PRO A 91 9.07 -13.28 -11.88
C PRO A 91 10.17 -12.87 -12.86
N GLY A 92 11.32 -13.57 -12.83
CA GLY A 92 12.43 -13.30 -13.74
C GLY A 92 12.12 -13.51 -15.23
N GLN A 93 11.04 -14.25 -15.54
CA GLN A 93 10.60 -14.49 -16.92
C GLN A 93 9.55 -13.48 -17.42
N TRP A 94 9.22 -12.48 -16.60
CA TRP A 94 8.22 -11.46 -16.90
C TRP A 94 8.86 -10.09 -17.01
N LYS A 95 8.43 -9.30 -18.01
CA LYS A 95 8.72 -7.87 -18.12
C LYS A 95 7.45 -7.08 -17.86
N CYS A 96 7.54 -6.18 -16.87
CA CYS A 96 6.46 -5.27 -16.51
C CYS A 96 6.65 -3.93 -17.22
N THR A 97 5.76 -3.63 -18.17
CA THR A 97 5.84 -2.39 -18.95
C THR A 97 5.55 -1.16 -18.08
N MET A 98 4.72 -1.27 -17.04
CA MET A 98 4.53 -0.24 -16.01
C MET A 98 5.80 0.02 -15.20
N ALA A 99 6.56 -1.02 -14.84
CA ALA A 99 7.82 -0.85 -14.09
C ALA A 99 8.89 -0.17 -14.95
N HIS A 100 8.93 -0.49 -16.25
CA HIS A 100 9.81 0.18 -17.22
C HIS A 100 9.40 1.65 -17.40
N ALA A 101 8.11 1.94 -17.55
CA ALA A 101 7.61 3.31 -17.62
C ALA A 101 7.97 4.12 -16.36
N ALA A 102 7.79 3.53 -15.17
CA ALA A 102 8.14 4.17 -13.90
C ALA A 102 9.65 4.45 -13.77
N TYR A 103 10.51 3.53 -14.25
CA TYR A 103 11.96 3.75 -14.32
C TYR A 103 12.32 4.99 -15.14
N LEU A 104 11.62 5.23 -16.26
CA LEU A 104 11.81 6.41 -17.09
C LEU A 104 11.08 7.66 -16.56
N GLY A 105 10.46 7.61 -15.38
CA GLY A 105 9.73 8.73 -14.79
C GLY A 105 8.38 9.04 -15.44
N LEU A 106 7.84 8.12 -16.24
CA LEU A 106 6.52 8.24 -16.87
C LEU A 106 5.38 7.98 -15.86
N PRO A 107 4.13 8.36 -16.19
CA PRO A 107 2.97 8.06 -15.35
C PRO A 107 2.78 6.55 -15.11
N GLY A 108 2.02 6.20 -14.06
CA GLY A 108 1.82 4.80 -13.68
C GLY A 108 0.74 4.08 -14.50
N LYS A 109 -0.26 4.78 -15.05
CA LYS A 109 -1.41 4.13 -15.71
C LYS A 109 -1.20 3.99 -17.22
N LEU A 110 -1.61 2.85 -17.78
CA LEU A 110 -1.52 2.52 -19.21
C LEU A 110 -1.97 3.68 -20.12
N GLY A 111 -3.20 4.17 -19.90
CA GLY A 111 -3.75 5.27 -20.70
C GLY A 111 -3.05 6.62 -20.49
N GLU A 112 -2.44 6.86 -19.32
CA GLU A 112 -1.66 8.09 -19.09
C GLU A 112 -0.32 8.03 -19.82
N VAL A 113 0.32 6.87 -19.86
CA VAL A 113 1.56 6.64 -20.62
C VAL A 113 1.31 6.75 -22.12
N ALA A 114 0.30 6.04 -22.66
CA ALA A 114 -0.07 6.11 -24.06
C ALA A 114 -0.33 7.56 -24.53
N LYS A 115 -1.01 8.35 -23.69
CA LYS A 115 -1.26 9.76 -23.95
C LYS A 115 0.01 10.61 -23.93
N VAL A 116 0.89 10.44 -22.94
CA VAL A 116 2.15 11.22 -22.85
C VAL A 116 3.08 10.89 -24.02
N LEU A 117 3.10 9.63 -24.46
CA LEU A 117 3.89 9.18 -25.60
C LEU A 117 3.24 9.53 -26.95
N ASN A 118 2.03 10.09 -26.96
CA ASN A 118 1.26 10.45 -28.15
C ASN A 118 1.14 9.28 -29.14
N LEU A 119 0.77 8.10 -28.63
CA LEU A 119 0.53 6.89 -29.43
C LEU A 119 -0.87 6.93 -30.05
N ASP A 120 -1.04 6.29 -31.20
CA ASP A 120 -2.35 6.15 -31.84
C ASP A 120 -3.24 5.16 -31.06
N GLU A 121 -2.62 4.13 -30.49
CA GLU A 121 -3.26 3.15 -29.60
C GLU A 121 -3.52 3.79 -28.23
N GLN A 122 -4.77 4.15 -27.98
CA GLN A 122 -5.21 4.74 -26.72
C GLN A 122 -6.07 3.75 -25.93
N LYS A 123 -5.95 3.81 -24.60
CA LYS A 123 -6.82 3.05 -23.70
C LYS A 123 -8.27 3.52 -23.86
N ASP A 124 -9.20 2.58 -24.04
CA ASP A 124 -10.63 2.91 -24.10
C ASP A 124 -11.14 3.40 -22.73
N THR A 125 -11.84 4.54 -22.77
CA THR A 125 -12.48 5.15 -21.61
C THR A 125 -13.66 4.34 -21.05
N ALA A 126 -14.27 3.46 -21.85
CA ALA A 126 -15.38 2.60 -21.44
C ALA A 126 -14.95 1.48 -20.46
N GLY A 127 -13.67 1.11 -20.44
CA GLY A 127 -13.14 -0.02 -19.66
C GLY A 127 -13.48 0.04 -18.17
N LYS A 128 -13.42 1.22 -17.55
CA LYS A 128 -13.76 1.39 -16.13
C LYS A 128 -15.21 0.99 -15.81
N MET A 129 -16.15 1.27 -16.73
CA MET A 129 -17.55 0.88 -16.55
C MET A 129 -17.71 -0.63 -16.65
N LEU A 130 -17.05 -1.25 -17.63
CA LEU A 130 -17.12 -2.69 -17.90
C LEU A 130 -16.49 -3.51 -16.76
N ILE A 131 -15.30 -3.12 -16.29
CA ILE A 131 -14.64 -3.72 -15.10
C ILE A 131 -15.56 -3.62 -13.88
N ASN A 132 -16.17 -2.46 -13.62
CA ASN A 132 -17.09 -2.34 -12.48
C ASN A 132 -18.36 -3.20 -12.63
N TYR A 133 -18.75 -3.52 -13.86
CA TYR A 133 -19.94 -4.33 -14.13
C TYR A 133 -19.64 -5.84 -14.01
N PHE A 134 -18.59 -6.34 -14.65
CA PHE A 134 -18.29 -7.78 -14.73
C PHE A 134 -17.27 -8.27 -13.68
N SER A 135 -16.30 -7.44 -13.29
CA SER A 135 -15.17 -7.86 -12.45
C SER A 135 -15.41 -7.70 -10.94
N LYS A 136 -16.59 -7.19 -10.54
CA LYS A 136 -16.92 -6.88 -9.14
C LYS A 136 -18.31 -7.39 -8.76
N PRO A 137 -18.57 -7.65 -7.47
CA PRO A 137 -19.92 -7.87 -6.98
C PRO A 137 -20.81 -6.67 -7.29
N CYS A 138 -22.08 -6.94 -7.59
CA CYS A 138 -23.09 -5.91 -7.74
C CYS A 138 -24.02 -5.89 -6.52
N LYS A 139 -24.54 -4.71 -6.18
CA LYS A 139 -25.51 -4.59 -5.09
C LYS A 139 -26.85 -5.21 -5.53
N PRO A 140 -27.48 -6.06 -4.70
CA PRO A 140 -28.82 -6.55 -4.97
C PRO A 140 -29.82 -5.40 -5.09
N THR A 141 -30.57 -5.37 -6.19
CA THR A 141 -31.66 -4.43 -6.41
C THR A 141 -32.83 -5.16 -7.07
N ARG A 142 -34.04 -4.61 -6.90
CA ARG A 142 -35.21 -5.12 -7.62
C ARG A 142 -35.00 -5.13 -9.14
N SER A 143 -34.29 -4.13 -9.68
CA SER A 143 -34.02 -4.00 -11.11
C SER A 143 -33.05 -5.05 -11.66
N ASN A 144 -32.16 -5.60 -10.83
CA ASN A 144 -31.22 -6.64 -11.23
C ASN A 144 -31.63 -8.04 -10.73
N GLN A 145 -32.89 -8.19 -10.28
CA GLN A 145 -33.44 -9.43 -9.73
C GLN A 145 -32.70 -9.91 -8.48
N GLU A 146 -32.28 -8.97 -7.62
CA GLU A 146 -31.57 -9.25 -6.35
C GLU A 146 -30.25 -10.02 -6.54
N ARG A 147 -29.65 -9.96 -7.74
CA ARG A 147 -28.38 -10.64 -8.02
C ARG A 147 -27.21 -9.92 -7.34
N THR A 148 -26.18 -10.71 -7.00
CA THR A 148 -24.94 -10.25 -6.37
C THR A 148 -23.75 -10.21 -7.32
N ARG A 149 -23.91 -10.72 -8.56
CA ARG A 149 -22.88 -10.75 -9.62
C ARG A 149 -23.52 -10.58 -11.00
N ASN A 150 -22.81 -9.92 -11.91
CA ASN A 150 -23.18 -9.89 -13.31
C ASN A 150 -22.33 -10.91 -14.10
N TYR A 151 -23.00 -11.83 -14.80
CA TYR A 151 -22.38 -12.76 -15.75
C TYR A 151 -22.52 -12.23 -17.19
N PRO A 152 -21.72 -12.76 -18.14
CA PRO A 152 -21.82 -12.38 -19.56
C PRO A 152 -23.25 -12.39 -20.11
N TYR A 153 -24.00 -13.46 -19.84
CA TYR A 153 -25.38 -13.64 -20.33
C TYR A 153 -26.39 -12.61 -19.79
N HIS A 154 -26.04 -11.80 -18.78
CA HIS A 154 -26.89 -10.70 -18.33
C HIS A 154 -26.83 -9.48 -19.25
N ASP A 155 -25.73 -9.30 -20.01
CA ASP A 155 -25.54 -8.19 -20.93
C ASP A 155 -24.45 -8.53 -21.96
N MET A 156 -24.81 -9.30 -22.99
CA MET A 156 -23.87 -9.74 -24.03
C MET A 156 -23.33 -8.59 -24.88
N GLU A 157 -24.07 -7.48 -25.01
CA GLU A 157 -23.59 -6.32 -25.74
C GLU A 157 -22.42 -5.66 -25.00
N LYS A 158 -22.54 -5.46 -23.68
CA LYS A 158 -21.41 -5.04 -22.85
C LYS A 158 -20.28 -6.07 -22.82
N TRP A 159 -20.60 -7.37 -22.88
CA TRP A 159 -19.59 -8.42 -22.91
C TRP A 159 -18.71 -8.34 -24.16
N GLU A 160 -19.31 -8.19 -25.34
CA GLU A 160 -18.56 -8.02 -26.60
C GLU A 160 -17.72 -6.73 -26.61
N LEU A 161 -18.20 -5.65 -25.97
CA LEU A 161 -17.38 -4.46 -25.74
C LEU A 161 -16.21 -4.74 -24.80
N PHE A 162 -16.40 -5.58 -23.80
CA PHE A 162 -15.35 -5.93 -22.84
C PHE A 162 -14.25 -6.78 -23.47
N LYS A 163 -14.59 -7.70 -24.37
CA LYS A 163 -13.64 -8.46 -25.21
C LYS A 163 -12.78 -7.53 -26.07
N LYS A 164 -13.42 -6.56 -26.75
CA LYS A 164 -12.70 -5.56 -27.56
C LYS A 164 -11.77 -4.69 -26.71
N TYR A 165 -12.22 -4.30 -25.53
CA TYR A 165 -11.42 -3.53 -24.58
C TYR A 165 -10.18 -4.31 -24.11
N ASN A 166 -10.34 -5.57 -23.70
CA ASN A 166 -9.23 -6.43 -23.28
C ASN A 166 -8.21 -6.65 -24.42
N ALA A 167 -8.66 -6.84 -25.67
CA ALA A 167 -7.77 -6.86 -26.83
C ALA A 167 -7.01 -5.54 -27.04
N GLN A 168 -7.71 -4.41 -26.93
CA GLN A 168 -7.13 -3.08 -27.12
C GLN A 168 -6.07 -2.74 -26.06
N ASP A 169 -6.22 -3.22 -24.82
CA ASP A 169 -5.22 -3.04 -23.77
C ASP A 169 -3.90 -3.77 -24.12
N VAL A 170 -3.94 -4.95 -24.77
CA VAL A 170 -2.74 -5.63 -25.30
C VAL A 170 -2.09 -4.84 -26.43
N GLU A 171 -2.86 -4.32 -27.39
CA GLU A 171 -2.31 -3.49 -28.48
C GLU A 171 -1.65 -2.22 -27.93
N THR A 172 -2.30 -1.57 -26.96
CA THR A 172 -1.78 -0.38 -26.28
C THR A 172 -0.50 -0.70 -25.49
N GLU A 173 -0.48 -1.82 -24.76
CA GLU A 173 0.71 -2.31 -24.05
C GLU A 173 1.87 -2.54 -25.02
N ARG A 174 1.64 -3.24 -26.13
CA ARG A 174 2.66 -3.50 -27.16
C ARG A 174 3.20 -2.22 -27.77
N ALA A 175 2.34 -1.26 -28.09
CA ALA A 175 2.74 0.04 -28.61
C ALA A 175 3.67 0.78 -27.63
N ILE A 176 3.29 0.83 -26.35
CA ILE A 176 4.14 1.40 -25.29
C ILE A 176 5.44 0.61 -25.17
N SER A 177 5.38 -0.72 -25.10
CA SER A 177 6.54 -1.59 -24.95
C SER A 177 7.58 -1.33 -26.04
N ARG A 178 7.15 -1.27 -27.32
CA ARG A 178 8.00 -0.94 -28.46
C ARG A 178 8.66 0.44 -28.33
N PHE A 179 7.93 1.43 -27.82
CA PHE A 179 8.51 2.75 -27.58
C PHE A 179 9.58 2.69 -26.47
N LEU A 180 9.26 2.05 -25.34
CA LEU A 180 10.14 1.98 -24.17
C LEU A 180 11.41 1.15 -24.44
N GLU A 181 11.38 0.20 -25.37
CA GLU A 181 12.54 -0.60 -25.77
C GLU A 181 13.70 0.22 -26.33
N ASN A 182 13.45 1.44 -26.81
CA ASN A 182 14.51 2.39 -27.17
C ASN A 182 15.34 2.86 -25.96
N TYR A 183 14.87 2.62 -24.74
CA TYR A 183 15.50 3.05 -23.49
C TYR A 183 15.69 1.85 -22.56
N GLU A 184 16.76 1.09 -22.75
CA GLU A 184 16.99 -0.11 -21.97
C GLU A 184 17.09 0.15 -20.46
N ILE A 185 16.29 -0.58 -19.69
CA ILE A 185 16.40 -0.63 -18.23
C ILE A 185 17.66 -1.45 -17.84
N PRO A 186 18.54 -0.99 -16.94
CA PRO A 186 19.73 -1.74 -16.53
C PRO A 186 19.39 -3.13 -15.99
N VAL A 187 20.32 -4.09 -16.16
CA VAL A 187 20.17 -5.47 -15.64
C VAL A 187 19.88 -5.47 -14.13
N VAL A 188 20.55 -4.59 -13.39
CA VAL A 188 20.37 -4.44 -11.94
C VAL A 188 18.92 -4.08 -11.60
N GLU A 189 18.33 -3.12 -12.30
CA GLU A 189 16.95 -2.67 -12.07
C GLU A 189 15.93 -3.77 -12.41
N ARG A 190 16.16 -4.54 -13.47
CA ARG A 190 15.36 -5.74 -13.76
C ARG A 190 15.45 -6.77 -12.64
N GLY A 191 16.66 -6.96 -12.09
CA GLY A 191 16.89 -7.82 -10.93
C GLY A 191 16.18 -7.33 -9.67
N LEU A 192 16.17 -6.01 -9.43
CA LEU A 192 15.46 -5.38 -8.31
C LEU A 192 13.95 -5.53 -8.44
N TYR A 193 13.39 -5.36 -9.64
CA TYR A 193 11.98 -5.64 -9.88
C TYR A 193 11.66 -7.13 -9.62
N ALA A 194 12.46 -8.07 -10.15
CA ALA A 194 12.25 -9.49 -9.89
C ALA A 194 12.36 -9.83 -8.40
N LEU A 195 13.26 -9.18 -7.66
CA LEU A 195 13.38 -9.33 -6.20
C LEU A 195 12.13 -8.81 -5.47
N ASP A 196 11.64 -7.62 -5.83
CA ASP A 196 10.39 -7.06 -5.31
C ASP A 196 9.23 -8.04 -5.50
N GLN A 197 9.11 -8.62 -6.69
CA GLN A 197 8.06 -9.61 -6.98
C GLN A 197 8.21 -10.89 -6.15
N ARG A 198 9.42 -11.43 -5.99
CA ARG A 198 9.65 -12.60 -5.12
C ARG A 198 9.38 -12.30 -3.64
N MET A 199 9.71 -11.08 -3.19
CA MET A 199 9.37 -10.63 -1.84
C MET A 199 7.84 -10.52 -1.66
N ALA A 200 7.14 -10.02 -2.69
CA ALA A 200 5.69 -9.95 -2.69
C ALA A 200 5.06 -11.35 -2.67
N ASP A 201 5.56 -12.29 -3.48
CA ASP A 201 5.13 -13.69 -3.51
C ASP A 201 5.35 -14.37 -2.16
N TYR A 202 6.51 -14.12 -1.52
CA TYR A 202 6.81 -14.69 -0.21
C TYR A 202 5.94 -14.10 0.91
N GLY A 203 5.60 -12.80 0.84
CA GLY A 203 4.80 -12.12 1.85
C GLY A 203 5.46 -12.02 3.24
N VAL A 204 4.69 -11.58 4.23
CA VAL A 204 5.11 -11.48 5.64
C VAL A 204 4.05 -12.09 6.55
N GLY A 205 4.45 -12.89 7.54
CA GLY A 205 3.53 -13.55 8.45
C GLY A 205 2.83 -12.54 9.38
N ILE A 206 1.54 -12.76 9.62
CA ILE A 206 0.73 -11.91 10.50
C ILE A 206 0.27 -12.72 11.71
N ASP A 207 0.48 -12.19 12.90
CA ASP A 207 -0.05 -12.76 14.14
C ASP A 207 -1.57 -12.51 14.22
N LEU A 208 -2.34 -13.39 13.57
CA LEU A 208 -3.79 -13.25 13.45
C LEU A 208 -4.50 -13.28 14.79
N GLU A 209 -3.97 -13.97 15.81
CA GLU A 209 -4.55 -13.96 17.16
C GLU A 209 -4.47 -12.55 17.77
N LEU A 210 -3.29 -11.94 17.71
CA LEU A 210 -3.08 -10.57 18.19
C LEU A 210 -3.97 -9.59 17.43
N VAL A 211 -3.97 -9.66 16.09
CA VAL A 211 -4.72 -8.74 15.24
C VAL A 211 -6.23 -8.89 15.49
N LYS A 212 -6.76 -10.12 15.50
CA LYS A 212 -8.19 -10.37 15.73
C LYS A 212 -8.64 -9.88 17.09
N SER A 213 -7.87 -10.16 18.15
CA SER A 213 -8.21 -9.68 19.50
C SER A 213 -8.31 -8.15 19.55
N ILE A 214 -7.33 -7.44 18.95
CA ILE A 214 -7.34 -5.98 18.89
C ILE A 214 -8.52 -5.44 18.09
N VAL A 215 -8.81 -6.03 16.93
CA VAL A 215 -9.96 -5.61 16.10
C VAL A 215 -11.27 -5.82 16.86
N SER A 216 -11.46 -6.99 17.48
CA SER A 216 -12.67 -7.28 18.28
C SER A 216 -12.85 -6.34 19.47
N PHE A 217 -11.76 -5.98 20.15
CA PHE A 217 -11.79 -4.97 21.21
C PHE A 217 -12.22 -3.61 20.68
N TYR A 218 -11.63 -3.17 19.55
CA TYR A 218 -11.97 -1.89 18.94
C TYR A 218 -13.38 -1.84 18.39
N ASP A 219 -13.89 -2.89 17.77
CA ASP A 219 -15.27 -2.93 17.28
C ASP A 219 -16.25 -2.76 18.45
N SER A 220 -16.02 -3.49 19.54
CA SER A 220 -16.82 -3.38 20.76
C SER A 220 -16.74 -1.99 21.40
N HIS A 221 -15.55 -1.38 21.48
CA HIS A 221 -15.35 -0.05 22.05
C HIS A 221 -15.83 1.09 21.16
N ALA A 222 -15.60 1.00 19.84
CA ALA A 222 -16.01 2.02 18.89
C ALA A 222 -17.54 2.13 18.85
N ASP A 223 -18.25 1.01 18.95
CA ASP A 223 -19.72 1.01 19.00
C ASP A 223 -20.25 1.78 20.22
N VAL A 224 -19.60 1.68 21.39
CA VAL A 224 -19.96 2.45 22.58
C VAL A 224 -19.80 3.96 22.33
N PHE A 225 -18.65 4.39 21.79
CA PHE A 225 -18.40 5.81 21.51
C PHE A 225 -19.28 6.35 20.39
N ILE A 226 -19.56 5.55 19.36
CA ILE A 226 -20.45 5.92 18.25
C ILE A 226 -21.88 6.04 18.78
N ASP A 227 -22.38 5.09 19.56
CA ASP A 227 -23.72 5.14 20.14
C ASP A 227 -23.88 6.33 21.09
N GLN A 228 -22.89 6.58 21.96
CA GLN A 228 -22.88 7.77 22.81
C GLN A 228 -22.89 9.06 21.97
N SER A 229 -22.09 9.12 20.90
CA SER A 229 -22.07 10.26 19.98
C SER A 229 -23.40 10.40 19.24
N ARG A 230 -24.06 9.31 18.84
CA ARG A 230 -25.41 9.35 18.23
C ARG A 230 -26.43 9.92 19.21
N LYS A 231 -26.41 9.47 20.46
CA LYS A 231 -27.32 9.95 21.52
C LYS A 231 -27.15 11.44 21.80
N ILE A 232 -25.91 11.95 21.76
CA ILE A 232 -25.63 13.38 21.99
C ILE A 232 -25.94 14.23 20.75
N THR A 233 -25.56 13.77 19.56
CA THR A 233 -25.60 14.59 18.34
C THR A 233 -26.91 14.47 17.57
N GLY A 234 -27.64 13.36 17.72
CA GLY A 234 -28.80 13.00 16.88
C GLY A 234 -28.43 12.57 15.46
N LEU A 235 -27.14 12.50 15.11
CA LEU A 235 -26.69 12.12 13.78
C LEU A 235 -26.86 10.62 13.54
N GLN A 236 -27.34 10.24 12.36
CA GLN A 236 -27.39 8.83 11.94
C GLN A 236 -25.97 8.23 11.78
N ASN A 237 -25.03 9.04 11.29
CA ASN A 237 -23.62 8.66 11.14
C ASN A 237 -22.67 9.72 11.74
N PRO A 238 -22.34 9.62 13.04
CA PRO A 238 -21.38 10.53 13.69
C PRO A 238 -19.95 10.46 13.11
N ASN A 239 -19.62 9.45 12.30
CA ASN A 239 -18.32 9.32 11.65
C ASN A 239 -18.21 10.07 10.33
N SER A 240 -19.32 10.59 9.80
CA SER A 240 -19.33 11.41 8.59
C SER A 240 -18.63 12.74 8.87
N GLN A 241 -17.55 13.00 8.13
CA GLN A 241 -16.76 14.22 8.30
C GLN A 241 -17.59 15.48 8.11
N ALA A 242 -18.45 15.51 7.09
CA ALA A 242 -19.29 16.67 6.81
C ALA A 242 -20.34 16.89 7.91
N GLN A 243 -21.07 15.82 8.29
CA GLN A 243 -22.14 15.93 9.29
C GLN A 243 -21.60 16.31 10.67
N LEU A 244 -20.48 15.72 11.08
CA LEU A 244 -19.88 16.02 12.38
C LEU A 244 -19.29 17.43 12.41
N LEU A 245 -18.63 17.87 11.33
CA LEU A 245 -18.08 19.23 11.23
C LEU A 245 -19.19 20.28 11.35
N GLU A 246 -20.29 20.09 10.61
CA GLU A 246 -21.46 20.96 10.67
C GLU A 246 -22.07 20.99 12.09
N TRP A 247 -22.23 19.83 12.72
CA TRP A 247 -22.76 19.76 14.09
C TRP A 247 -21.85 20.46 15.12
N LEU A 248 -20.54 20.28 15.02
CA LEU A 248 -19.56 20.93 15.91
C LEU A 248 -19.63 22.46 15.76
N ASN A 249 -19.69 22.95 14.52
CA ASN A 249 -19.76 24.39 14.26
C ASN A 249 -21.08 25.00 14.75
N ASN A 250 -22.21 24.31 14.53
CA ASN A 250 -23.52 24.72 15.04
C ASN A 250 -23.59 24.72 16.59
N ASN A 251 -22.67 24.02 17.26
CA ASN A 251 -22.58 23.97 18.71
C ASN A 251 -21.52 24.90 19.33
N GLY A 252 -21.01 25.87 18.55
CA GLY A 252 -20.18 26.96 19.04
C GLY A 252 -18.68 26.73 18.86
N LEU A 253 -18.28 25.81 17.99
CA LEU A 253 -16.92 25.74 17.47
C LEU A 253 -16.83 26.52 16.14
N ASP A 254 -15.63 27.02 15.83
CA ASP A 254 -15.33 27.61 14.52
C ASP A 254 -14.11 26.90 13.96
N ILE A 255 -14.35 25.71 13.39
CA ILE A 255 -13.31 24.83 12.85
C ILE A 255 -13.62 24.48 11.40
N THR A 256 -12.56 24.30 10.61
CA THR A 256 -12.66 23.99 9.16
C THR A 256 -12.49 22.51 8.85
N ASP A 257 -12.05 21.72 9.83
CA ASP A 257 -11.89 20.28 9.72
C ASP A 257 -11.94 19.59 11.09
N ILE A 258 -12.05 18.26 11.06
CA ILE A 258 -12.07 17.39 12.26
C ILE A 258 -10.79 16.54 12.38
N ARG A 259 -9.66 17.05 11.89
CA ARG A 259 -8.37 16.36 12.03
C ARG A 259 -7.93 16.39 13.49
N LYS A 260 -7.09 15.42 13.88
CA LYS A 260 -6.61 15.24 15.25
C LYS A 260 -6.11 16.55 15.88
N ALA A 261 -5.21 17.26 15.20
CA ALA A 261 -4.63 18.50 15.71
C ALA A 261 -5.68 19.60 15.96
N THR A 262 -6.64 19.74 15.04
CA THR A 262 -7.74 20.71 15.16
C THR A 262 -8.64 20.40 16.33
N LEU A 263 -8.99 19.12 16.51
CA LEU A 263 -9.82 18.65 17.62
C LEU A 263 -9.10 18.74 18.97
N GLU A 264 -7.81 18.43 19.02
CA GLU A 264 -6.98 18.58 20.23
C GLU A 264 -6.89 20.06 20.65
N ALA A 265 -6.65 20.98 19.70
CA ALA A 265 -6.67 22.42 19.97
C ALA A 265 -8.06 22.90 20.44
N ALA A 266 -9.14 22.35 19.89
CA ALA A 266 -10.50 22.69 20.33
C ALA A 266 -10.79 22.28 21.78
N LEU A 267 -10.18 21.18 22.27
CA LEU A 267 -10.34 20.71 23.66
C LEU A 267 -9.65 21.61 24.69
N GLU A 268 -8.70 22.44 24.28
CA GLU A 268 -8.04 23.44 25.14
C GLU A 268 -9.00 24.54 25.58
N ASN A 269 -10.09 24.76 24.84
CA ASN A 269 -11.12 25.72 25.20
C ASN A 269 -11.88 25.25 26.46
N LYS A 270 -11.65 25.93 27.59
CA LYS A 270 -12.29 25.62 28.88
C LYS A 270 -13.79 25.94 28.92
N SER A 271 -14.29 26.76 28.00
CA SER A 271 -15.71 27.14 27.90
C SER A 271 -16.54 26.17 27.04
N LEU A 272 -15.93 25.08 26.57
CA LEU A 272 -16.61 24.09 25.73
C LEU A 272 -17.72 23.38 26.50
N LYS A 273 -18.91 23.29 25.89
CA LYS A 273 -20.03 22.53 26.48
C LYS A 273 -19.62 21.07 26.73
N PRO A 274 -19.96 20.46 27.88
CA PRO A 274 -19.58 19.07 28.19
C PRO A 274 -19.95 18.08 27.09
N ALA A 275 -21.15 18.21 26.51
CA ALA A 275 -21.61 17.35 25.42
C ALA A 275 -20.73 17.45 24.16
N VAL A 276 -20.25 18.64 23.82
CA VAL A 276 -19.36 18.87 22.66
C VAL A 276 -17.98 18.27 22.95
N ARG A 277 -17.47 18.44 24.18
CA ARG A 277 -16.21 17.85 24.64
C ARG A 277 -16.23 16.33 24.48
N THR A 278 -17.26 15.67 25.00
CA THR A 278 -17.43 14.22 24.88
C THR A 278 -17.48 13.75 23.43
N VAL A 279 -18.17 14.46 22.54
CA VAL A 279 -18.22 14.10 21.11
C VAL A 279 -16.85 14.23 20.44
N ILE A 280 -16.06 15.25 20.79
CA ILE A 280 -14.69 15.40 20.30
C ILE A 280 -13.79 14.26 20.80
N GLU A 281 -13.85 13.95 22.10
CA GLU A 281 -13.10 12.86 22.73
C GLU A 281 -13.45 11.52 22.06
N ASN A 282 -14.74 11.22 21.90
CA ASN A 282 -15.24 10.03 21.20
C ASN A 282 -14.74 9.95 19.74
N ARG A 283 -14.67 11.09 19.04
CA ARG A 283 -14.13 11.15 17.67
C ARG A 283 -12.63 10.90 17.64
N LEU A 284 -11.88 11.42 18.61
CA LEU A 284 -10.44 11.19 18.73
C LEU A 284 -10.14 9.71 19.03
N GLU A 285 -10.99 9.04 19.81
CA GLU A 285 -10.89 7.60 20.07
C GLU A 285 -11.17 6.75 18.81
N THR A 286 -12.32 6.99 18.17
CA THR A 286 -12.74 6.25 16.95
C THR A 286 -11.89 6.55 15.72
N GLY A 287 -11.22 7.71 15.68
CA GLY A 287 -10.37 8.15 14.57
C GLY A 287 -8.94 7.61 14.58
N LYS A 288 -8.56 6.76 15.53
CA LYS A 288 -7.18 6.31 15.73
C LYS A 288 -6.67 5.47 14.54
N ALA A 289 -5.57 5.91 13.94
CA ALA A 289 -4.96 5.27 12.78
C ALA A 289 -4.42 3.85 13.04
N SER A 290 -4.12 3.49 14.30
CA SER A 290 -3.68 2.14 14.67
C SER A 290 -4.73 1.08 14.34
N VAL A 291 -6.01 1.36 14.60
CA VAL A 291 -7.14 0.46 14.31
C VAL A 291 -7.18 0.10 12.83
N LYS A 292 -7.07 1.11 11.97
CA LYS A 292 -7.09 0.92 10.51
C LYS A 292 -5.94 0.05 10.02
N LYS A 293 -4.78 0.08 10.68
CA LYS A 293 -3.66 -0.81 10.34
C LYS A 293 -4.00 -2.27 10.69
N TYR A 294 -4.54 -2.52 11.88
CA TYR A 294 -4.96 -3.88 12.28
C TYR A 294 -6.10 -4.41 11.41
N GLN A 295 -7.10 -3.59 11.09
CA GLN A 295 -8.16 -3.98 10.17
C GLN A 295 -7.60 -4.33 8.79
N MET A 296 -6.70 -3.51 8.24
CA MET A 296 -6.05 -3.80 6.97
C MET A 296 -5.20 -5.09 7.02
N MET A 297 -4.51 -5.36 8.13
CA MET A 297 -3.82 -6.64 8.33
C MET A 297 -4.81 -7.80 8.28
N LEU A 298 -5.93 -7.70 8.99
CA LEU A 298 -6.96 -8.75 9.01
C LEU A 298 -7.56 -8.98 7.61
N ASP A 299 -7.95 -7.91 6.93
CA ASP A 299 -8.65 -7.98 5.64
C ASP A 299 -7.74 -8.48 4.51
N ALA A 300 -6.46 -8.06 4.51
CA ALA A 300 -5.51 -8.33 3.44
C ALA A 300 -4.63 -9.57 3.66
N THR A 301 -4.69 -10.21 4.84
CA THR A 301 -3.98 -11.47 5.09
C THR A 301 -4.64 -12.61 4.29
N CYS A 302 -3.82 -13.38 3.58
CA CYS A 302 -4.24 -14.53 2.80
C CYS A 302 -4.42 -15.77 3.68
N SER A 303 -4.96 -16.83 3.09
CA SER A 303 -5.28 -18.12 3.72
C SER A 303 -4.05 -18.85 4.28
N ASP A 304 -2.85 -18.47 3.85
CA ASP A 304 -1.57 -18.95 4.37
C ASP A 304 -1.07 -18.16 5.60
N GLU A 305 -1.90 -17.28 6.15
CA GLU A 305 -1.63 -16.39 7.30
C GLU A 305 -0.56 -15.33 7.02
N ARG A 306 -0.36 -14.99 5.74
CA ARG A 306 0.62 -13.99 5.31
C ARG A 306 -0.04 -12.85 4.56
N MET A 307 0.53 -11.66 4.71
CA MET A 307 0.17 -10.50 3.91
C MET A 307 1.22 -10.31 2.81
N HIS A 308 0.76 -10.24 1.57
CA HIS A 308 1.61 -10.21 0.38
C HIS A 308 1.56 -8.84 -0.30
N GLY A 309 2.61 -8.49 -1.05
CA GLY A 309 2.66 -7.22 -1.81
C GLY A 309 2.57 -5.97 -0.93
N VAL A 310 3.12 -6.02 0.28
CA VAL A 310 3.13 -4.90 1.25
C VAL A 310 4.08 -3.77 0.88
N MET A 311 4.97 -4.01 -0.09
CA MET A 311 5.83 -3.04 -0.74
C MET A 311 5.77 -3.25 -2.24
N PHE A 312 6.10 -2.21 -3.00
CA PHE A 312 6.22 -2.30 -4.45
C PHE A 312 7.34 -1.42 -4.99
N TYR A 313 7.96 -1.92 -6.07
CA TYR A 313 9.02 -1.27 -6.83
C TYR A 313 8.60 0.10 -7.40
N TYR A 314 9.51 1.08 -7.34
CA TYR A 314 9.35 2.42 -7.94
C TYR A 314 8.07 3.20 -7.52
N GLY A 315 7.66 3.07 -6.26
CA GLY A 315 6.51 3.82 -5.75
C GLY A 315 6.72 5.34 -5.62
N ALA A 316 7.97 5.81 -5.66
CA ALA A 316 8.31 7.23 -5.70
C ALA A 316 9.17 7.56 -6.92
N ARG A 317 9.09 8.82 -7.40
CA ARG A 317 9.90 9.32 -8.54
C ARG A 317 11.41 9.23 -8.31
N THR A 318 11.86 9.11 -7.08
CA THR A 318 13.28 8.93 -6.71
C THR A 318 13.75 7.47 -6.87
N GLY A 319 12.90 6.56 -7.34
CA GLY A 319 13.17 5.12 -7.39
C GLY A 319 12.94 4.38 -6.07
N ARG A 320 12.61 5.09 -4.99
CA ARG A 320 12.28 4.45 -3.71
C ARG A 320 11.05 3.57 -3.85
N TRP A 321 11.13 2.37 -3.26
CA TRP A 321 10.00 1.49 -3.10
C TRP A 321 9.04 2.11 -2.08
N ALA A 322 7.74 1.86 -2.23
CA ALA A 322 6.72 2.39 -1.33
C ALA A 322 5.92 1.24 -0.70
N GLY A 323 5.46 1.45 0.54
CA GLY A 323 4.50 0.53 1.16
C GLY A 323 3.10 0.62 0.55
N ARG A 324 2.41 -0.52 0.50
CA ARG A 324 1.00 -0.71 0.11
C ARG A 324 0.29 -1.51 1.22
N LEU A 325 -1.05 -1.43 1.26
CA LEU A 325 -1.87 -2.03 2.32
C LEU A 325 -1.57 -1.36 3.66
N VAL A 326 -0.69 -1.94 4.46
CA VAL A 326 -0.12 -1.32 5.65
C VAL A 326 1.19 -0.64 5.27
N GLN A 327 1.30 0.67 5.51
CA GLN A 327 2.55 1.40 5.26
C GLN A 327 3.64 0.97 6.26
N VAL A 328 4.40 -0.07 5.90
CA VAL A 328 5.43 -0.70 6.73
C VAL A 328 6.66 0.19 6.95
N GLN A 329 6.87 1.21 6.10
CA GLN A 329 7.97 2.16 6.25
C GLN A 329 7.69 3.22 7.34
N ASN A 330 6.44 3.32 7.82
CA ASN A 330 6.03 4.30 8.84
C ASN A 330 5.33 3.61 10.03
N LEU A 331 5.90 2.51 10.50
CA LEU A 331 5.47 1.86 11.74
C LEU A 331 6.09 2.54 12.96
N THR A 332 5.27 2.74 13.99
CA THR A 332 5.70 3.28 15.29
C THR A 332 6.91 2.52 15.79
N LYS A 333 7.88 3.26 16.37
CA LYS A 333 9.01 2.65 17.07
C LYS A 333 8.55 2.23 18.46
N ASN A 334 9.08 1.12 18.95
CA ASN A 334 8.78 0.62 20.28
C ASN A 334 9.70 1.32 21.29
N TYR A 335 9.14 1.67 22.44
CA TYR A 335 9.88 2.19 23.61
C TYR A 335 9.31 1.64 24.93
N MET A 336 8.24 0.85 24.88
CA MET A 336 7.79 0.00 25.98
C MET A 336 8.75 -1.16 26.19
N ASP A 337 9.06 -1.46 27.45
CA ASP A 337 9.98 -2.54 27.83
C ASP A 337 9.28 -3.91 27.82
N GLU A 338 8.04 -4.00 28.32
CA GLU A 338 7.29 -5.27 28.52
C GLU A 338 6.46 -5.73 27.31
N LEU A 339 6.98 -5.58 26.09
CA LEU A 339 6.23 -5.89 24.85
C LEU A 339 5.63 -7.30 24.81
N ASP A 340 6.38 -8.33 25.24
CA ASP A 340 5.95 -9.72 25.14
C ASP A 340 4.80 -10.05 26.10
N SER A 341 4.88 -9.56 27.34
CA SER A 341 3.81 -9.69 28.34
C SER A 341 2.55 -8.97 27.88
N THR A 342 2.71 -7.75 27.35
CA THR A 342 1.60 -6.94 26.83
C THR A 342 0.94 -7.62 25.62
N ARG A 343 1.71 -8.18 24.69
CA ARG A 343 1.16 -8.99 23.58
C ARG A 343 0.34 -10.18 24.10
N THR A 344 0.82 -10.84 25.15
CA THR A 344 0.14 -12.01 25.73
C THR A 344 -1.21 -11.62 26.32
N LEU A 345 -1.26 -10.53 27.10
CA LEU A 345 -2.51 -10.00 27.66
C LEU A 345 -3.50 -9.60 26.56
N VAL A 346 -3.03 -8.90 25.52
CA VAL A 346 -3.88 -8.54 24.38
C VAL A 346 -4.45 -9.79 23.70
N LYS A 347 -3.63 -10.81 23.45
CA LYS A 347 -4.09 -12.07 22.85
C LYS A 347 -5.14 -12.80 23.71
N GLN A 348 -5.03 -12.69 25.03
CA GLN A 348 -5.97 -13.27 25.99
C GLN A 348 -7.26 -12.44 26.13
N GLY A 349 -7.32 -11.24 25.53
CA GLY A 349 -8.48 -10.35 25.64
C GLY A 349 -8.51 -9.56 26.96
N GLU A 350 -7.40 -9.52 27.70
CA GLU A 350 -7.28 -8.89 29.02
C GLU A 350 -7.08 -7.35 28.90
N PHE A 351 -7.95 -6.69 28.14
CA PHE A 351 -7.85 -5.25 27.89
C PHE A 351 -8.14 -4.41 29.14
N GLU A 352 -9.05 -4.85 30.01
CA GLU A 352 -9.33 -4.18 31.30
C GLU A 352 -8.07 -4.15 32.18
N THR A 353 -7.34 -5.27 32.26
CA THR A 353 -6.04 -5.33 32.96
C THR A 353 -5.03 -4.34 32.37
N LEU A 354 -4.98 -4.22 31.04
CA LEU A 354 -4.08 -3.28 30.38
C LEU A 354 -4.46 -1.81 30.63
N GLU A 355 -5.74 -1.49 30.79
CA GLU A 355 -6.21 -0.15 31.17
C GLU A 355 -5.79 0.25 32.59
N TYR A 356 -5.67 -0.73 33.50
CA TYR A 356 -5.12 -0.49 34.84
C TYR A 356 -3.60 -0.28 34.85
N ILE A 357 -2.88 -0.87 33.90
CA ILE A 357 -1.41 -0.81 33.83
C ILE A 357 -0.93 0.42 33.08
N TYR A 358 -1.62 0.80 31.99
CA TYR A 358 -1.15 1.83 31.06
C TYR A 358 -2.10 3.02 30.98
N ASP A 359 -1.54 4.22 31.06
CA ASP A 359 -2.30 5.48 30.92
C ASP A 359 -2.99 5.65 29.55
N SER A 360 -2.49 4.95 28.51
CA SER A 360 -3.02 5.07 27.16
C SER A 360 -3.03 3.73 26.41
N MET A 361 -4.21 3.10 26.36
CA MET A 361 -4.45 1.92 25.53
C MET A 361 -4.09 2.16 24.06
N SER A 362 -4.38 3.36 23.54
CA SER A 362 -3.99 3.67 22.16
C SER A 362 -2.50 3.69 21.93
N ASP A 363 -1.72 4.11 22.91
CA ASP A 363 -0.27 4.12 22.78
C ASP A 363 0.28 2.69 22.80
N VAL A 364 -0.21 1.89 23.75
CA VAL A 364 0.05 0.44 23.82
C VAL A 364 -0.19 -0.21 22.47
N LEU A 365 -1.40 -0.08 21.92
CA LEU A 365 -1.78 -0.72 20.67
C LEU A 365 -1.03 -0.15 19.46
N LYS A 366 -0.56 1.11 19.49
CA LYS A 366 0.32 1.68 18.44
C LYS A 366 1.72 1.06 18.46
N GLN A 367 2.27 0.78 19.64
CA GLN A 367 3.59 0.15 19.79
C GLN A 367 3.55 -1.34 19.44
N LEU A 368 2.40 -2.00 19.60
CA LEU A 368 2.24 -3.40 19.19
C LEU A 368 2.13 -3.62 17.67
N VAL A 369 1.88 -2.58 16.86
CA VAL A 369 1.64 -2.75 15.41
C VAL A 369 2.80 -3.48 14.72
N ARG A 370 4.04 -3.17 15.10
CA ARG A 370 5.23 -3.82 14.51
C ARG A 370 5.34 -5.28 14.91
N THR A 371 4.85 -5.66 16.09
CA THR A 371 4.95 -7.02 16.64
C THR A 371 3.87 -7.96 16.08
N ALA A 372 2.91 -7.42 15.32
CA ALA A 372 1.96 -8.20 14.53
C ALA A 372 2.62 -8.88 13.32
N PHE A 373 3.74 -8.36 12.84
CA PHE A 373 4.53 -9.01 11.79
C PHE A 373 5.46 -10.05 12.43
N VAL A 374 5.28 -11.32 12.10
CA VAL A 374 5.99 -12.43 12.77
C VAL A 374 6.74 -13.31 11.77
N PRO A 375 7.95 -13.78 12.12
CA PRO A 375 8.68 -14.71 11.27
C PRO A 375 7.97 -16.07 11.26
N PRO A 376 8.24 -16.94 10.26
CA PRO A 376 7.79 -18.32 10.31
C PRO A 376 8.26 -19.03 11.59
N LYS A 377 7.52 -20.05 12.02
CA LYS A 377 7.86 -20.83 13.21
C LYS A 377 9.30 -21.37 13.13
N GLY A 378 10.09 -21.12 14.17
CA GLY A 378 11.50 -21.54 14.25
C GLY A 378 12.50 -20.55 13.62
N TYR A 379 12.04 -19.43 13.05
CA TYR A 379 12.89 -18.40 12.44
C TYR A 379 12.88 -17.10 13.25
N LYS A 380 13.85 -16.23 12.96
CA LYS A 380 13.95 -14.87 13.49
C LYS A 380 14.21 -13.90 12.35
N TYR A 381 13.82 -12.64 12.53
CA TYR A 381 14.18 -11.58 11.60
C TYR A 381 15.65 -11.17 11.78
N ALA A 382 16.36 -11.02 10.67
CA ALA A 382 17.64 -10.33 10.60
C ALA A 382 17.41 -8.93 10.05
N ILE A 383 17.86 -7.90 10.77
CA ILE A 383 17.66 -6.50 10.40
C ILE A 383 19.03 -5.89 10.13
N ALA A 384 19.20 -5.34 8.94
CA ALA A 384 20.37 -4.55 8.56
C ALA A 384 19.90 -3.17 8.11
N ASP A 385 20.59 -2.12 8.55
CA ASP A 385 20.31 -0.74 8.18
C ASP A 385 21.62 -0.02 7.87
N TYR A 386 21.60 0.88 6.89
CA TYR A 386 22.79 1.66 6.57
C TYR A 386 22.96 2.82 7.56
N SER A 387 24.15 2.94 8.12
CA SER A 387 24.49 4.05 9.00
C SER A 387 24.66 5.36 8.21
N ALA A 388 23.64 6.23 8.29
CA ALA A 388 23.65 7.58 7.72
C ALA A 388 23.96 7.64 6.21
N ILE A 389 23.44 6.69 5.42
CA ILE A 389 23.74 6.57 3.98
C ILE A 389 23.51 7.86 3.19
N GLU A 390 22.40 8.55 3.44
CA GLU A 390 22.07 9.80 2.73
C GLU A 390 23.14 10.87 2.97
N ALA A 391 23.57 11.05 4.22
CA ALA A 391 24.62 12.01 4.57
C ALA A 391 25.97 11.64 3.97
N ARG A 392 26.31 10.33 3.92
CA ARG A 392 27.53 9.83 3.29
C ARG A 392 27.54 10.11 1.79
N VAL A 393 26.44 9.80 1.10
CA VAL A 393 26.32 10.01 -0.35
C VAL A 393 26.37 11.49 -0.71
N ILE A 394 25.65 12.34 0.03
CA ILE A 394 25.66 13.79 -0.21
C ILE A 394 27.07 14.37 0.01
N ALA A 395 27.73 14.03 1.12
CA ALA A 395 29.10 14.49 1.40
C ALA A 395 30.08 14.05 0.32
N TRP A 396 29.94 12.83 -0.20
CA TRP A 396 30.77 12.32 -1.29
C TRP A 396 30.50 13.07 -2.61
N LEU A 397 29.23 13.27 -2.98
CA LEU A 397 28.86 14.01 -4.21
C LEU A 397 29.31 15.47 -4.17
N ALA A 398 29.26 16.10 -3.00
CA ALA A 398 29.66 17.50 -2.79
C ALA A 398 31.17 17.69 -2.53
N ASP A 399 31.94 16.59 -2.49
CA ASP A 399 33.36 16.56 -2.15
C ASP A 399 33.70 17.18 -0.76
N GLU A 400 32.82 17.01 0.23
CA GLU A 400 33.00 17.52 1.59
C GLU A 400 34.04 16.70 2.36
N LYS A 401 35.32 17.04 2.19
CA LYS A 401 36.46 16.33 2.81
C LYS A 401 36.31 16.15 4.32
N TRP A 402 35.89 17.20 5.03
CA TRP A 402 35.73 17.17 6.49
C TRP A 402 34.69 16.12 6.92
N ALA A 403 33.56 16.02 6.20
CA ALA A 403 32.49 15.07 6.51
C ALA A 403 32.94 13.63 6.19
N MET A 404 33.64 13.45 5.06
CA MET A 404 34.24 12.16 4.70
C MET A 404 35.27 11.69 5.73
N GLU A 405 36.09 12.58 6.29
CA GLU A 405 37.02 12.25 7.38
C GLU A 405 36.31 11.83 8.67
N VAL A 406 35.20 12.49 9.03
CA VAL A 406 34.38 12.10 10.19
C VAL A 406 33.86 10.68 9.98
N PHE A 407 33.32 10.40 8.80
CA PHE A 407 32.83 9.07 8.45
C PHE A 407 33.92 8.00 8.42
N ALA A 408 35.13 8.32 7.97
CA ALA A 408 36.27 7.41 7.93
C ALA A 408 36.81 7.06 9.34
N LYS A 409 36.53 7.91 10.32
CA LYS A 409 36.90 7.73 11.74
C LYS A 409 35.73 7.19 12.59
N ASP A 410 34.66 6.69 11.95
CA ASP A 410 33.42 6.26 12.61
C ASP A 410 32.79 7.31 13.54
N GLY A 411 33.03 8.59 13.25
CA GLY A 411 32.49 9.71 14.01
C GLY A 411 31.00 9.94 13.74
N ASP A 412 30.32 10.53 14.72
CA ASP A 412 28.92 10.93 14.57
C ASP A 412 28.83 12.25 13.81
N ILE A 413 28.53 12.16 12.52
CA ILE A 413 28.41 13.33 11.64
C ILE A 413 27.45 14.38 12.18
N TYR A 414 26.35 13.98 12.82
CA TYR A 414 25.35 14.93 13.30
C TYR A 414 25.83 15.67 14.56
N LYS A 415 26.61 15.01 15.42
CA LYS A 415 27.31 15.71 16.50
C LYS A 415 28.38 16.65 15.97
N GLN A 416 29.15 16.22 14.97
CA GLN A 416 30.18 17.08 14.38
C GLN A 416 29.57 18.32 13.71
N THR A 417 28.49 18.14 12.95
CA THR A 417 27.73 19.25 12.37
C THR A 417 27.23 20.20 13.45
N ALA A 418 26.63 19.69 14.53
CA ALA A 418 26.16 20.53 15.64
C ALA A 418 27.32 21.28 16.33
N SER A 419 28.45 20.62 16.55
CA SER A 419 29.65 21.22 17.13
C SER A 419 30.16 22.40 16.32
N GLN A 420 30.23 22.25 15.00
CA GLN A 420 30.64 23.33 14.11
C GLN A 420 29.61 24.46 14.04
N MET A 421 28.31 24.12 13.96
CA MET A 421 27.23 25.09 13.87
C MET A 421 27.08 25.96 15.12
N PHE A 422 27.18 25.37 16.30
CA PHE A 422 26.96 26.05 17.58
C PHE A 422 28.26 26.50 18.25
N HIS A 423 29.42 26.18 17.67
CA HIS A 423 30.74 26.41 18.26
C HIS A 423 30.88 25.81 19.67
N ILE A 424 30.28 24.65 19.90
CA ILE A 424 30.33 23.89 21.16
C ILE A 424 31.23 22.68 20.95
N PRO A 425 32.16 22.34 21.88
CA PRO A 425 33.00 21.15 21.77
C PRO A 425 32.19 19.86 21.54
N TYR A 426 32.70 18.94 20.72
CA TYR A 426 32.02 17.70 20.34
C TYR A 426 31.49 16.90 21.54
N GLU A 427 32.27 16.87 22.62
CA GLU A 427 31.97 16.15 23.86
C GLU A 427 30.78 16.75 24.63
N GLN A 428 30.49 18.03 24.41
CA GLN A 428 29.40 18.77 25.05
C GLN A 428 28.12 18.76 24.22
N ILE A 429 28.11 18.10 23.06
CA ILE A 429 26.91 17.96 22.23
C ILE A 429 25.98 16.89 22.82
N ASP A 430 24.90 17.37 23.43
CA ASP A 430 23.81 16.54 23.95
C ASP A 430 22.89 16.00 22.83
N LYS A 431 21.86 15.24 23.24
CA LYS A 431 20.89 14.64 22.31
C LYS A 431 20.06 15.70 21.55
N SER A 432 19.80 16.86 22.17
CA SER A 432 19.00 17.95 21.59
C SER A 432 19.80 18.67 20.49
N LEU A 433 21.04 19.06 20.79
CA LEU A 433 21.95 19.69 19.83
C LEU A 433 22.30 18.75 18.69
N ARG A 434 22.55 17.47 18.97
CA ARG A 434 22.74 16.45 17.94
C ARG A 434 21.54 16.35 17.00
N GLN A 435 20.32 16.43 17.52
CA GLN A 435 19.11 16.41 16.71
C GLN A 435 19.03 17.63 15.79
N LYS A 436 19.41 18.82 16.27
CA LYS A 436 19.51 20.03 15.43
C LYS A 436 20.57 19.89 14.33
N GLY A 437 21.73 19.31 14.65
CA GLY A 437 22.76 18.99 13.64
C GLY A 437 22.24 18.02 12.57
N LYS A 438 21.48 16.99 12.97
CA LYS A 438 20.81 16.07 12.05
C LYS A 438 19.80 16.76 11.14
N VAL A 439 18.90 17.55 11.72
CA VAL A 439 17.89 18.29 10.95
C VAL A 439 18.56 19.20 9.94
N SER A 440 19.57 19.94 10.36
CA SER A 440 20.26 20.90 9.48
C SER A 440 20.99 20.22 8.32
N GLY A 441 21.73 19.13 8.60
CA GLY A 441 22.44 18.40 7.56
C GLY A 441 21.50 17.73 6.55
N LEU A 442 20.40 17.13 7.02
CA LEU A 442 19.44 16.47 6.12
C LEU A 442 18.56 17.47 5.37
N ALA A 443 18.09 18.53 6.03
CA ALA A 443 17.19 19.52 5.43
C ALA A 443 17.82 20.17 4.19
N LEU A 444 19.13 20.46 4.21
CA LEU A 444 19.83 21.02 3.06
C LEU A 444 19.82 20.06 1.85
N GLY A 445 19.92 18.76 2.08
CA GLY A 445 19.80 17.74 1.03
C GLY A 445 18.40 17.63 0.42
N TYR A 446 17.38 18.19 1.07
CA TYR A 446 15.99 18.25 0.61
C TYR A 446 15.54 19.69 0.28
N GLU A 447 16.48 20.62 0.09
CA GLU A 447 16.19 22.05 -0.18
C GLU A 447 15.31 22.72 0.88
N GLY A 448 15.43 22.27 2.14
CA GLY A 448 14.68 22.79 3.28
C GLY A 448 15.02 24.25 3.56
N GLY A 449 14.03 25.14 3.45
CA GLY A 449 14.18 26.55 3.80
C GLY A 449 14.23 26.81 5.31
N ALA A 450 14.28 28.09 5.69
CA ALA A 450 14.40 28.52 7.11
C ALA A 450 13.35 27.93 8.06
N GLY A 451 12.17 27.55 7.57
CA GLY A 451 11.14 26.88 8.37
C GLY A 451 11.56 25.51 8.89
N ALA A 452 12.32 24.74 8.10
CA ALA A 452 12.81 23.42 8.49
C ALA A 452 13.84 23.47 9.63
N LEU A 453 14.51 24.62 9.80
CA LEU A 453 15.50 24.86 10.85
C LEU A 453 14.90 25.49 12.11
N LYS A 454 13.66 25.99 12.03
CA LYS A 454 12.91 26.58 13.15
C LYS A 454 11.99 25.59 13.87
N ALA A 455 11.62 24.50 13.18
CA ALA A 455 10.89 23.36 13.73
C ALA A 455 11.83 22.47 14.56
#